data_AF-A0A0U4AR37-F1
#
_entry.id   AF-A0A0U4AR37-F1
#
_cell.length_a   1.000
_cell.length_b   1.000
_cell.length_c   1.000
_cell.angle_alpha   90.00
_cell.angle_beta   90.00
_cell.angle_gamma   90.00
#
_symmetry.space_group_name_H-M   'P 1'
#
loop_
_entity.id
_entity.type
_entity.pdbx_description
1 polymer ?
#
loop_
_entity_poly.entity_id
_entity_poly.type
_entity_poly.pdbx_seq_one_letter_code
_entity_poly.pdbx_strand_id
1 'polypeptide(L)'
;MPRRKLTILQELRAAIDKANAEGKDVLAAELSQIRHAVRGKTSPLALVPLLDTATSQITKSFVSIVLGAAKDVRVLKPLMRAAVNPANTNYAAWYLWACARYDCSAYLSFFVRFLLTCPEANEAMLSASEVIKAMKGPFAPAAVKGAIARLLRPKLRLEELESQAEFFRVQAAYALLDTYYDQVDHEWKNEP
;
A
#
# COMPACT_ATOMS: atom_id res chain seq x y z
N MET A 1 -15.20 -5.33 -30.24
CA MET A 1 -13.92 -6.01 -29.93
C MET A 1 -13.34 -5.44 -28.64
N PRO A 2 -13.16 -6.23 -27.57
CA PRO A 2 -12.55 -5.71 -26.34
C PRO A 2 -11.06 -5.45 -26.60
N ARG A 3 -10.57 -4.23 -26.28
CA ARG A 3 -9.15 -3.88 -26.36
C ARG A 3 -8.36 -4.83 -25.44
N ARG A 4 -7.46 -5.63 -26.01
CA ARG A 4 -6.53 -6.51 -25.27
C ARG A 4 -5.76 -5.63 -24.27
N LYS A 5 -5.92 -5.88 -22.96
CA LYS A 5 -5.14 -5.18 -21.93
C LYS A 5 -3.66 -5.46 -22.18
N LEU A 6 -2.87 -4.40 -22.26
CA LEU A 6 -1.42 -4.50 -22.43
C LEU A 6 -0.82 -5.10 -21.16
N THR A 7 0.23 -5.90 -21.33
CA THR A 7 1.04 -6.36 -20.20
C THR A 7 1.88 -5.20 -19.66
N ILE A 8 2.25 -5.24 -18.36
CA ILE A 8 3.12 -4.20 -17.74
C ILE A 8 4.38 -3.94 -18.58
N LEU A 9 4.95 -4.97 -19.21
CA LEU A 9 6.11 -4.84 -20.09
C LEU A 9 5.81 -4.09 -21.40
N GLN A 10 4.61 -4.25 -21.95
CA GLN A 10 4.17 -3.50 -23.14
C GLN A 10 3.87 -2.04 -22.80
N GLU A 11 3.24 -1.79 -21.65
CA GLU A 11 3.00 -0.42 -21.15
C GLU A 11 4.31 0.31 -20.86
N LEU A 12 5.27 -0.36 -20.22
CA LEU A 12 6.61 0.19 -19.98
C LEU A 12 7.35 0.50 -21.29
N ARG A 13 7.25 -0.36 -22.31
CA ARG A 13 7.85 -0.07 -23.62
C ARG A 13 7.24 1.18 -24.25
N ALA A 14 5.91 1.25 -24.31
CA ALA A 14 5.22 2.41 -24.87
C ALA A 14 5.55 3.71 -24.12
N ALA A 15 5.67 3.64 -22.78
CA ALA A 15 6.05 4.79 -21.96
C ALA A 15 7.51 5.23 -22.19
N ILE A 16 8.44 4.28 -22.35
CA ILE A 16 9.85 4.56 -22.70
C ILE A 16 9.93 5.20 -24.09
N ASP A 17 9.25 4.62 -25.08
CA ASP A 17 9.28 5.12 -26.46
C ASP A 17 8.72 6.55 -26.54
N LYS A 18 7.64 6.82 -25.79
CA LYS A 18 7.07 8.16 -25.66
C LYS A 18 8.03 9.13 -24.94
N ALA A 19 8.66 8.71 -23.85
CA ALA A 19 9.62 9.56 -23.12
C ALA A 19 10.83 9.93 -24.00
N ASN A 20 11.33 8.99 -24.80
CA ASN A 20 12.40 9.23 -25.77
C ASN A 20 11.95 10.19 -26.88
N ALA A 21 10.74 10.02 -27.42
CA ALA A 21 10.19 10.90 -28.44
C ALA A 21 9.99 12.35 -27.94
N GLU A 22 9.70 12.51 -26.65
CA GLU A 22 9.54 13.82 -25.99
C GLU A 22 10.86 14.41 -25.46
N GLY A 23 12.01 13.74 -25.66
CA GLY A 23 13.31 14.20 -25.15
C GLY A 23 13.43 14.20 -23.62
N LYS A 24 12.65 13.36 -22.93
CA LYS A 24 12.64 13.25 -21.47
C LYS A 24 13.59 12.15 -21.00
N ASP A 25 14.89 12.40 -21.14
CA ASP A 25 15.94 11.40 -20.91
C ASP A 25 15.93 10.80 -19.49
N VAL A 26 15.69 11.64 -18.47
CA VAL A 26 15.60 11.17 -17.07
C VAL A 26 14.45 10.18 -16.89
N LEU A 27 13.27 10.51 -17.43
CA LEU A 27 12.10 9.64 -17.36
C LEU A 27 12.35 8.33 -18.12
N ALA A 28 12.95 8.39 -19.30
CA ALA A 28 13.27 7.20 -20.09
C ALA A 28 14.27 6.27 -19.35
N ALA A 29 15.25 6.85 -18.65
CA ALA A 29 16.21 6.12 -17.83
C ALA A 29 15.54 5.44 -16.63
N GLU A 30 14.70 6.16 -15.87
CA GLU A 30 13.92 5.61 -14.75
C GLU A 30 13.03 4.45 -15.20
N LEU A 31 12.25 4.63 -16.27
CA LEU A 31 11.37 3.58 -16.80
C LEU A 31 12.15 2.37 -17.33
N SER A 32 13.35 2.60 -17.87
CA SER A 32 14.24 1.52 -18.29
C SER A 32 14.72 0.69 -17.10
N GLN A 33 15.11 1.32 -15.99
CA GLN A 33 15.48 0.62 -14.75
C GLN A 33 14.33 -0.26 -14.23
N ILE A 34 13.11 0.29 -14.21
CA ILE A 34 11.90 -0.47 -13.85
C ILE A 34 11.71 -1.67 -14.78
N ARG A 35 11.85 -1.48 -16.10
CA ARG A 35 11.75 -2.58 -17.08
C ARG A 35 12.79 -3.67 -16.84
N HIS A 36 14.00 -3.32 -16.40
CA HIS A 36 15.02 -4.31 -16.04
C HIS A 36 14.63 -5.12 -14.81
N ALA A 37 14.09 -4.48 -13.77
CA ALA A 37 13.56 -5.17 -12.59
C ALA A 37 12.40 -6.11 -12.93
N VAL A 38 11.44 -5.69 -13.77
CA VAL A 38 10.31 -6.54 -14.20
C VAL A 38 10.78 -7.77 -14.96
N ARG A 39 11.87 -7.66 -15.73
CA ARG A 39 12.46 -8.78 -16.48
C ARG A 39 13.34 -9.69 -15.61
N GLY A 40 13.43 -9.45 -14.30
CA GLY A 40 14.32 -10.20 -13.40
C GLY A 40 15.80 -9.94 -13.63
N LYS A 41 16.17 -8.89 -14.38
CA LYS A 41 17.57 -8.53 -14.66
C LYS A 41 18.22 -7.75 -13.52
N THR A 42 17.41 -7.25 -12.59
CA THR A 42 17.85 -6.45 -11.44
C THR A 42 16.94 -6.76 -10.26
N SER A 43 17.47 -6.71 -9.04
CA SER A 43 16.65 -6.85 -7.83
C SER A 43 15.59 -5.74 -7.78
N PRO A 44 14.33 -6.06 -7.41
CA PRO A 44 13.30 -5.04 -7.18
C PRO A 44 13.71 -3.99 -6.14
N LEU A 45 14.57 -4.36 -5.17
CA LEU A 45 15.09 -3.42 -4.18
C LEU A 45 15.94 -2.29 -4.79
N ALA A 46 16.51 -2.50 -5.97
CA ALA A 46 17.21 -1.42 -6.68
C ALA A 46 16.27 -0.28 -7.10
N LEU A 47 14.95 -0.49 -7.08
CA LEU A 47 13.96 0.55 -7.34
C LEU A 47 13.57 1.36 -6.10
N VAL A 48 14.00 0.96 -4.90
CA VAL A 48 13.68 1.69 -3.65
C VAL A 48 14.10 3.16 -3.70
N PRO A 49 15.29 3.54 -4.21
CA PRO A 49 15.66 4.95 -4.33
C PRO A 49 14.68 5.78 -5.17
N LEU A 50 14.04 5.17 -6.17
CA LEU A 50 13.06 5.86 -7.04
C LEU A 50 11.80 6.27 -6.30
N LEU A 51 11.49 5.69 -5.12
CA LEU A 51 10.37 6.14 -4.27
C LEU A 51 10.57 7.56 -3.74
N ASP A 52 11.83 7.97 -3.56
CA ASP A 52 12.21 9.27 -3.03
C ASP A 52 12.64 10.24 -4.15
N THR A 53 13.32 9.76 -5.20
CA THR A 53 13.92 10.63 -6.23
C THR A 53 13.02 10.90 -7.42
N ALA A 54 12.09 9.99 -7.75
CA ALA A 54 11.27 10.14 -8.95
C ALA A 54 10.31 11.32 -8.80
N THR A 55 10.26 12.20 -9.79
CA THR A 55 9.30 13.30 -9.86
C THR A 55 8.07 12.96 -10.71
N SER A 56 8.23 12.00 -11.64
CA SER A 56 7.19 11.58 -12.56
C SER A 56 6.17 10.66 -11.89
N GLN A 57 4.88 11.00 -12.06
CA GLN A 57 3.75 10.16 -11.66
C GLN A 57 3.83 8.76 -12.26
N ILE A 58 4.25 8.66 -13.52
CA ILE A 58 4.32 7.38 -14.25
C ILE A 58 5.38 6.48 -13.59
N THR A 59 6.55 7.05 -13.25
CA THR A 59 7.61 6.32 -12.55
C THR A 59 7.12 5.81 -11.20
N LYS A 60 6.53 6.68 -10.35
CA LYS A 60 6.01 6.30 -9.03
C LYS A 60 4.97 5.18 -9.10
N SER A 61 4.04 5.29 -10.05
CA SER A 61 3.02 4.27 -10.33
C SER A 61 3.66 2.93 -10.66
N PHE A 62 4.55 2.87 -11.65
CA PHE A 62 5.17 1.61 -12.03
C PHE A 62 6.07 1.03 -10.92
N VAL A 63 6.83 1.86 -10.20
CA VAL A 63 7.66 1.40 -9.07
C VAL A 63 6.78 0.74 -8.02
N SER A 64 5.63 1.35 -7.66
CA SER A 64 4.70 0.75 -6.68
C SER A 64 4.18 -0.62 -7.14
N ILE A 65 3.85 -0.77 -8.43
CA ILE A 65 3.37 -2.04 -9.00
C ILE A 65 4.46 -3.12 -8.91
N VAL A 66 5.69 -2.77 -9.29
CA VAL A 66 6.82 -3.71 -9.30
C VAL A 66 7.22 -4.11 -7.88
N LEU A 67 7.32 -3.15 -6.96
CA LEU A 67 7.61 -3.44 -5.56
C LEU A 67 6.48 -4.24 -4.90
N GLY A 68 5.22 -3.98 -5.24
CA GLY A 68 4.08 -4.80 -4.80
C GLY A 68 4.16 -6.25 -5.28
N ALA A 69 4.72 -6.48 -6.48
CA ALA A 69 4.87 -7.81 -7.06
C ALA A 69 6.17 -8.54 -6.67
N ALA A 70 7.08 -7.86 -5.96
CA ALA A 70 8.44 -8.35 -5.71
C ALA A 70 8.52 -9.58 -4.77
N LYS A 71 7.48 -9.81 -3.95
CA LYS A 71 7.46 -10.85 -2.89
C LYS A 71 8.62 -10.73 -1.88
N ASP A 72 9.31 -9.59 -1.82
CA ASP A 72 10.40 -9.33 -0.90
C ASP A 72 9.93 -8.39 0.22
N VAL A 73 9.79 -8.91 1.43
CA VAL A 73 9.26 -8.17 2.61
C VAL A 73 10.10 -6.92 2.94
N ARG A 74 11.37 -6.85 2.51
CA ARG A 74 12.24 -5.70 2.75
C ARG A 74 11.74 -4.42 2.07
N VAL A 75 10.84 -4.53 1.08
CA VAL A 75 10.23 -3.37 0.41
C VAL A 75 9.19 -2.63 1.28
N LEU A 76 8.66 -3.28 2.34
CA LEU A 76 7.56 -2.72 3.12
C LEU A 76 7.94 -1.42 3.84
N LYS A 77 9.05 -1.39 4.58
CA LYS A 77 9.49 -0.18 5.29
C LYS A 77 9.71 1.00 4.31
N PRO A 78 10.41 0.82 3.18
CA PRO A 78 10.48 1.85 2.14
C PRO A 78 9.12 2.34 1.62
N LEU A 79 8.19 1.43 1.29
CA LEU A 79 6.86 1.79 0.80
C LEU A 79 6.06 2.57 1.85
N MET A 80 6.08 2.12 3.10
CA MET A 80 5.41 2.79 4.22
C MET A 80 5.99 4.18 4.46
N ARG A 81 7.32 4.34 4.39
CA ARG A 81 7.97 5.66 4.49
C ARG A 81 7.57 6.57 3.32
N ALA A 82 7.52 6.03 2.11
CA ALA A 82 7.11 6.79 0.93
C ALA A 82 5.64 7.23 1.01
N ALA A 83 4.76 6.41 1.60
CA ALA A 83 3.33 6.71 1.77
C ALA A 83 3.05 7.87 2.73
N VAL A 84 3.91 8.12 3.71
CA VAL A 84 3.76 9.23 4.67
C VAL A 84 4.61 10.44 4.32
N ASN A 85 5.40 10.38 3.25
CA ASN A 85 6.23 11.50 2.82
C ASN A 85 5.33 12.60 2.22
N PRO A 86 5.41 13.86 2.69
CA PRO A 86 4.61 14.97 2.13
C PRO A 86 4.82 15.21 0.63
N ALA A 87 5.99 14.85 0.08
CA ALA A 87 6.26 14.92 -1.37
C ALA A 87 5.42 13.91 -2.19
N ASN A 88 4.76 12.97 -1.51
CA ASN A 88 4.03 11.85 -2.09
C ASN A 88 2.54 11.85 -1.71
N THR A 89 1.98 12.94 -1.18
CA THR A 89 0.58 13.00 -0.73
C THR A 89 -0.41 12.47 -1.79
N ASN A 90 -0.24 12.85 -3.05
CA ASN A 90 -1.10 12.42 -4.17
C ASN A 90 -0.82 10.98 -4.67
N TYR A 91 0.17 10.30 -4.11
CA TYR A 91 0.64 8.98 -4.53
C TYR A 91 0.64 7.95 -3.39
N ALA A 92 0.33 8.37 -2.17
CA ALA A 92 0.34 7.51 -0.99
C ALA A 92 -0.50 6.24 -1.18
N ALA A 93 -1.66 6.36 -1.84
CA ALA A 93 -2.54 5.25 -2.17
C ALA A 93 -1.82 4.12 -2.93
N TRP A 94 -0.99 4.47 -3.91
CA TRP A 94 -0.26 3.50 -4.75
C TRP A 94 0.74 2.69 -3.92
N TYR A 95 1.46 3.35 -3.01
CA TYR A 95 2.41 2.68 -2.13
C TYR A 95 1.72 1.79 -1.08
N LEU A 96 0.56 2.22 -0.57
CA LEU A 96 -0.25 1.43 0.35
C LEU A 96 -0.88 0.22 -0.35
N TRP A 97 -1.38 0.38 -1.58
CA TRP A 97 -1.83 -0.74 -2.42
C TRP A 97 -0.73 -1.77 -2.67
N ALA A 98 0.51 -1.32 -2.86
CA ALA A 98 1.64 -2.23 -2.96
C ALA A 98 1.87 -3.01 -1.66
N CYS A 99 1.71 -2.38 -0.49
CA CYS A 99 1.78 -3.05 0.82
C CYS A 99 0.68 -4.11 0.99
N ALA A 100 -0.53 -3.90 0.44
CA ALA A 100 -1.65 -4.84 0.59
C ALA A 100 -1.39 -6.22 -0.05
N ARG A 101 -0.35 -6.33 -0.88
CA ARG A 101 0.10 -7.61 -1.48
C ARG A 101 0.97 -8.45 -0.54
N TYR A 102 1.32 -7.92 0.63
CA TYR A 102 2.12 -8.56 1.65
C TYR A 102 1.31 -8.74 2.92
N ASP A 103 1.71 -9.72 3.74
CA ASP A 103 1.24 -9.77 5.11
C ASP A 103 1.91 -8.66 5.94
N CYS A 104 1.11 -7.64 6.27
CA CYS A 104 1.54 -6.46 7.00
C CYS A 104 1.28 -6.56 8.52
N SER A 105 0.97 -7.74 9.06
CA SER A 105 0.55 -7.92 10.47
C SER A 105 1.55 -7.33 11.48
N ALA A 106 2.86 -7.50 11.24
CA ALA A 106 3.92 -6.93 12.08
C ALA A 106 3.94 -5.38 12.11
N TYR A 107 3.28 -4.75 11.14
CA TYR A 107 3.21 -3.30 10.96
C TYR A 107 1.82 -2.73 11.27
N LEU A 108 0.95 -3.47 11.96
CA LEU A 108 -0.40 -3.04 12.36
C LEU A 108 -0.43 -1.61 12.93
N SER A 109 0.50 -1.30 13.83
CA SER A 109 0.57 0.00 14.50
C SER A 109 0.75 1.18 13.54
N PHE A 110 1.45 0.98 12.42
CA PHE A 110 1.62 1.99 11.39
C PHE A 110 0.31 2.26 10.67
N PHE A 111 -0.38 1.23 10.18
CA PHE A 111 -1.62 1.40 9.42
C PHE A 111 -2.76 1.96 10.26
N VAL A 112 -2.86 1.53 11.53
CA VAL A 112 -3.80 2.12 12.49
C VAL A 112 -3.49 3.60 12.73
N ARG A 113 -2.21 3.98 12.90
CA ARG A 113 -1.83 5.38 13.03
C ARG A 113 -2.18 6.16 11.78
N PHE A 114 -1.88 5.62 10.60
CA PHE A 114 -2.19 6.24 9.32
C PHE A 114 -3.69 6.57 9.19
N LEU A 115 -4.58 5.61 9.45
CA LEU A 115 -6.04 5.83 9.40
C LEU A 115 -6.55 6.87 10.42
N LEU A 116 -5.87 7.01 11.55
CA LEU A 116 -6.26 7.97 12.60
C LEU A 116 -5.74 9.38 12.31
N THR A 117 -4.61 9.52 11.62
CA THR A 117 -3.99 10.82 11.32
C THR A 117 -4.21 11.30 9.89
N CYS A 118 -4.78 10.48 9.00
CA CYS A 118 -5.08 10.89 7.64
C CYS A 118 -6.11 12.04 7.68
N PRO A 119 -5.79 13.21 7.09
CA PRO A 119 -6.63 14.41 7.21
C PRO A 119 -7.91 14.32 6.37
N GLU A 120 -7.89 13.51 5.31
CA GLU A 120 -8.97 13.41 4.33
C GLU A 120 -9.37 11.95 4.13
N ALA A 121 -10.67 11.71 3.94
CA ALA A 121 -11.22 10.41 3.58
C ALA A 121 -10.96 10.10 2.10
N ASN A 122 -9.69 9.92 1.73
CA ASN A 122 -9.27 9.76 0.34
C ASN A 122 -8.84 8.33 0.01
N GLU A 123 -8.37 8.13 -1.23
CA GLU A 123 -7.93 6.81 -1.71
C GLU A 123 -6.81 6.21 -0.86
N ALA A 124 -5.93 7.03 -0.26
CA ALA A 124 -4.87 6.50 0.61
C ALA A 124 -5.45 5.90 1.90
N MET A 125 -6.51 6.51 2.45
CA MET A 125 -7.22 5.96 3.61
C MET A 125 -7.92 4.64 3.27
N LEU A 126 -8.54 4.55 2.10
CA LEU A 126 -9.09 3.29 1.57
C LEU A 126 -7.99 2.23 1.44
N SER A 127 -6.87 2.55 0.77
CA SER A 127 -5.76 1.60 0.60
C SER A 127 -5.20 1.12 1.94
N ALA A 128 -5.07 1.99 2.95
CA ALA A 128 -4.63 1.59 4.29
C ALA A 128 -5.62 0.64 4.98
N SER A 129 -6.93 0.84 4.79
CA SER A 129 -7.96 -0.08 5.28
C SER A 129 -7.86 -1.45 4.60
N GLU A 130 -7.63 -1.48 3.30
CA GLU A 130 -7.42 -2.72 2.54
C GLU A 130 -6.15 -3.46 2.96
N VAL A 131 -5.08 -2.75 3.33
CA VAL A 131 -3.89 -3.40 3.92
C VAL A 131 -4.24 -4.11 5.22
N ILE A 132 -5.03 -3.49 6.09
CA ILE A 132 -5.49 -4.11 7.34
C ILE A 132 -6.35 -5.34 7.07
N LYS A 133 -7.27 -5.27 6.10
CA LYS A 133 -8.09 -6.42 5.66
C LYS A 133 -7.26 -7.59 5.14
N ALA A 134 -6.08 -7.33 4.57
CA ALA A 134 -5.19 -8.35 4.03
C ALA A 134 -4.21 -8.95 5.07
N MET A 135 -4.18 -8.43 6.31
CA MET A 135 -3.31 -8.96 7.37
C MET A 135 -3.76 -10.35 7.80
N LYS A 136 -2.81 -11.25 8.05
CA LYS A 136 -3.09 -12.65 8.40
C LYS A 136 -2.96 -12.95 9.90
N GLY A 137 -2.41 -12.02 10.67
CA GLY A 137 -1.95 -12.30 12.03
C GLY A 137 -0.68 -13.16 12.04
N PRO A 138 -0.33 -13.75 13.20
CA PRO A 138 -1.02 -13.59 14.48
C PRO A 138 -0.82 -12.18 15.05
N PHE A 139 -1.81 -11.70 15.77
CA PHE A 139 -1.72 -10.45 16.52
C PHE A 139 -1.53 -10.71 18.01
N ALA A 140 -0.72 -9.87 18.65
CA ALA A 140 -0.70 -9.80 20.10
C ALA A 140 -2.07 -9.29 20.61
N PRO A 141 -2.75 -9.98 21.55
CA PRO A 141 -4.09 -9.61 22.04
C PRO A 141 -4.22 -8.15 22.48
N ALA A 142 -3.25 -7.65 23.24
CA ALA A 142 -3.25 -6.26 23.70
C ALA A 142 -3.14 -5.26 22.54
N ALA A 143 -2.34 -5.58 21.53
CA ALA A 143 -2.12 -4.72 20.37
C ALA A 143 -3.37 -4.63 19.49
N VAL A 144 -4.02 -5.77 19.18
CA VAL A 144 -5.22 -5.79 18.33
C VAL A 144 -6.45 -5.19 19.04
N LYS A 145 -6.69 -5.51 20.31
CA LYS A 145 -7.78 -4.92 21.09
C LYS A 145 -7.61 -3.40 21.22
N GLY A 146 -6.38 -2.94 21.48
CA GLY A 146 -6.06 -1.51 21.52
C GLY A 146 -6.24 -0.81 20.17
N ALA A 147 -5.90 -1.48 19.06
CA ALA A 147 -6.14 -0.95 17.71
C ALA A 147 -7.64 -0.81 17.41
N ILE A 148 -8.43 -1.84 17.65
CA ILE A 148 -9.88 -1.85 17.45
C ILE A 148 -10.55 -0.74 18.26
N ALA A 149 -10.25 -0.64 19.56
CA ALA A 149 -10.83 0.38 20.43
C ALA A 149 -10.50 1.81 19.96
N ARG A 150 -9.30 2.03 19.42
CA ARG A 150 -8.91 3.33 18.86
C ARG A 150 -9.63 3.66 17.56
N LEU A 151 -9.81 2.68 16.68
CA LEU A 151 -10.48 2.85 15.39
C LEU A 151 -11.99 3.11 15.55
N LEU A 152 -12.63 2.45 16.52
CA LEU A 152 -14.07 2.58 16.81
C LEU A 152 -14.41 3.75 17.74
N ARG A 153 -13.43 4.54 18.18
CA ARG A 153 -13.69 5.65 19.11
C ARG A 153 -14.54 6.71 18.40
N PRO A 154 -15.77 6.99 18.90
CA PRO A 154 -16.66 7.94 18.25
C PRO A 154 -16.09 9.35 18.26
N LYS A 155 -16.26 10.06 17.15
CA LYS A 155 -16.12 11.52 17.12
C LYS A 155 -17.44 12.15 17.54
N LEU A 156 -17.39 13.10 18.47
CA LEU A 156 -18.57 13.73 19.09
C LEU A 156 -19.44 14.56 18.11
N ARG A 157 -18.95 14.81 16.89
CA ARG A 157 -19.69 15.40 15.77
C ARG A 157 -19.16 14.77 14.49
N LEU A 158 -20.06 14.47 13.56
CA LEU A 158 -19.74 13.90 12.25
C LEU A 158 -20.24 14.86 11.18
N GLU A 159 -19.32 15.56 10.52
CA GLU A 159 -19.61 16.18 9.22
C GLU A 159 -19.61 15.12 8.10
N GLU A 160 -20.16 15.44 6.93
CA GLU A 160 -20.37 14.47 5.84
C GLU A 160 -19.06 13.82 5.35
N LEU A 161 -17.95 14.57 5.29
CA LEU A 161 -16.60 14.04 5.00
C LEU A 161 -16.02 13.20 6.16
N GLU A 162 -16.48 13.42 7.38
CA GLU A 162 -16.10 12.59 8.53
C GLU A 162 -16.79 11.23 8.51
N SER A 163 -17.96 11.11 7.84
CA SER A 163 -18.67 9.84 7.68
C SER A 163 -17.87 8.81 6.85
N GLN A 164 -17.18 9.24 5.80
CA GLN A 164 -16.38 8.35 4.98
C GLN A 164 -15.06 7.94 5.68
N ALA A 165 -14.43 8.86 6.41
CA ALA A 165 -13.28 8.54 7.24
C ALA A 165 -13.65 7.55 8.36
N GLU A 166 -14.80 7.74 9.01
CA GLU A 166 -15.33 6.83 10.00
C GLU A 166 -15.62 5.45 9.38
N PHE A 167 -16.27 5.41 8.23
CA PHE A 167 -16.53 4.16 7.51
C PHE A 167 -15.26 3.34 7.28
N PHE A 168 -14.17 3.94 6.80
CA PHE A 168 -12.91 3.22 6.59
C PHE A 168 -12.29 2.71 7.89
N ARG A 169 -12.40 3.47 8.99
CA ARG A 169 -11.90 3.05 10.32
C ARG A 169 -12.72 1.90 10.88
N VAL A 170 -14.04 1.98 10.77
CA VAL A 170 -14.97 0.93 11.19
C VAL A 170 -14.69 -0.35 10.40
N GLN A 171 -14.57 -0.25 9.07
CA GLN A 171 -14.22 -1.41 8.23
C GLN A 171 -12.89 -2.05 8.63
N ALA A 172 -11.85 -1.24 8.89
CA ALA A 172 -10.56 -1.76 9.34
C ALA A 172 -10.66 -2.42 10.72
N ALA A 173 -11.46 -1.87 11.63
CA ALA A 173 -11.68 -2.45 12.95
C ALA A 173 -12.41 -3.81 12.88
N TYR A 174 -13.46 -3.92 12.05
CA TYR A 174 -14.16 -5.19 11.83
C TYR A 174 -13.23 -6.24 11.22
N ALA A 175 -12.41 -5.87 10.23
CA ALA A 175 -11.45 -6.81 9.64
C ALA A 175 -10.42 -7.34 10.66
N LEU A 176 -9.94 -6.48 11.57
CA LEU A 176 -9.09 -6.91 12.68
C LEU A 176 -9.81 -7.83 13.66
N LEU A 177 -11.08 -7.53 13.93
CA LEU A 177 -11.91 -8.34 14.83
C LEU A 177 -12.11 -9.75 14.25
N ASP A 178 -12.50 -9.86 12.98
CA ASP A 178 -12.71 -11.12 12.28
C ASP A 178 -11.42 -11.95 12.28
N THR A 179 -10.31 -11.36 11.82
CA THR A 179 -9.00 -12.05 11.77
C THR A 179 -8.52 -12.51 13.14
N TYR A 180 -8.77 -11.71 14.19
CA TYR A 180 -8.39 -12.07 15.56
C TYR A 180 -9.29 -13.16 16.15
N TYR A 181 -10.59 -13.17 15.84
CA TYR A 181 -11.47 -14.26 16.24
C TYR A 181 -11.07 -15.57 15.58
N ASP A 182 -10.75 -15.56 14.29
CA ASP A 182 -10.24 -16.74 13.58
C ASP A 182 -8.94 -17.26 14.21
N GLN A 183 -8.04 -16.36 14.62
CA GLN A 183 -6.83 -16.72 15.35
C GLN A 183 -7.17 -17.41 16.69
N VAL A 184 -8.06 -16.84 17.50
CA VAL A 184 -8.45 -17.40 18.81
C VAL A 184 -9.16 -18.75 18.67
N ASP A 185 -10.06 -18.88 17.69
CA ASP A 185 -10.75 -20.13 17.39
C ASP A 185 -9.76 -21.23 16.95
N HIS A 186 -8.77 -20.87 16.13
CA HIS A 186 -7.72 -21.79 15.74
C HIS A 186 -6.81 -22.19 16.91
N GLU A 187 -6.42 -21.25 17.76
CA GLU A 187 -5.65 -21.53 18.98
C GLU A 187 -6.42 -22.49 19.90
N TRP A 188 -7.69 -22.21 20.17
CA TRP A 188 -8.55 -23.05 21.01
C TRP A 188 -8.76 -24.47 20.47
N LYS A 189 -8.97 -24.62 19.15
CA LYS A 189 -9.16 -25.94 18.51
C LYS A 189 -7.90 -26.79 18.47
N ASN A 190 -6.72 -26.19 18.59
CA ASN A 190 -5.43 -26.88 18.54
C ASN A 190 -4.73 -26.93 19.90
N GLU A 191 -5.38 -26.49 20.98
CA GLU A 191 -4.91 -26.77 22.34
C GLU A 191 -5.07 -28.28 22.64
N PRO A 192 -4.00 -28.96 23.11
CA PRO A 192 -3.99 -30.41 23.36
C PRO A 192 -4.79 -30.84 24.60
#